data_AF-A0A838G3P6-F1
#
_entry.id   AF-A0A838G3P6-F1
#
_cell.length_a   1.000
_cell.length_b   1.000
_cell.length_c   1.000
_cell.angle_alpha   90.00
_cell.angle_beta   90.00
_cell.angle_gamma   90.00
#
_symmetry.space_group_name_H-M   'P 1'
#
loop_
_entity.id
_entity.type
_entity.pdbx_description
1 polymer ?
#
loop_
_entity_poly.entity_id
_entity_poly.type
_entity_poly.pdbx_seq_one_letter_code
_entity_poly.pdbx_strand_id
1 'polypeptide(L)'
;MSTPPPFDICGHLPTGTTILEASAGTGKTFTIAALATRYVAEGYAELSELMLVTFGRAATQELRERVRGRLVSAEQGLADPATARAATDDDLLRLLANADDAEVALRRKRLGTALADFDAATIATTHAFCQQMLIGLGITGDFQPDAVFVEDVDDVITEVVDDLYLRKWGRPDADSPLMTYPEARSLARTVVGDRHAVIEPQGADADSVAAARVRFAEAVRAEVDRRKRQRRLRDYDDLLTRLRDALVDPLRGEAACARVRSRYSVVMVDEFQDTDPVQWEILR
;
A
#
# COMPACT_ATOMS: atom_id res chain seq x y z
N MET A 1 26.36 -6.30 -12.33
CA MET A 1 24.90 -6.54 -12.42
C MET A 1 24.48 -6.09 -13.81
N SER A 2 23.91 -6.97 -14.61
CA SER A 2 23.42 -6.63 -15.95
C SER A 2 22.19 -5.74 -15.81
N THR A 3 22.14 -4.65 -16.58
CA THR A 3 20.97 -3.76 -16.63
C THR A 3 19.74 -4.57 -17.02
N PRO A 4 18.61 -4.48 -16.28
CA PRO A 4 17.38 -5.16 -16.69
C PRO A 4 16.93 -4.67 -18.06
N PRO A 5 16.34 -5.53 -18.91
CA PRO A 5 15.86 -5.12 -20.22
C PRO A 5 14.76 -4.04 -20.06
N PRO A 6 14.65 -3.08 -20.99
CA PRO A 6 13.61 -2.08 -20.94
C PRO A 6 12.23 -2.75 -20.98
N PHE A 7 11.31 -2.26 -20.15
CA PHE A 7 9.95 -2.77 -20.13
C PHE A 7 9.21 -2.35 -21.41
N ASP A 8 8.67 -3.33 -22.13
CA ASP A 8 7.88 -3.11 -23.34
C ASP A 8 6.38 -3.26 -23.02
N ILE A 9 5.65 -2.14 -23.10
CA ILE A 9 4.19 -2.13 -22.87
C ILE A 9 3.41 -2.91 -23.93
N CYS A 10 4.02 -3.20 -25.09
CA CYS A 10 3.43 -4.00 -26.16
C CYS A 10 3.85 -5.48 -26.11
N GLY A 11 4.76 -5.84 -25.21
CA GLY A 11 5.21 -7.21 -24.99
C GLY A 11 4.17 -8.09 -24.31
N HIS A 12 4.57 -9.30 -23.94
CA HIS A 12 3.71 -10.20 -23.15
C HIS A 12 3.32 -9.56 -21.82
N LEU A 13 2.06 -9.74 -21.42
CA LEU A 13 1.65 -9.33 -20.07
C LEU A 13 2.47 -10.08 -19.02
N PRO A 14 2.93 -9.39 -17.97
CA PRO A 14 3.67 -10.02 -16.88
C PRO A 14 2.91 -11.20 -16.28
N THR A 15 3.63 -12.27 -15.95
CA THR A 15 3.10 -13.41 -15.19
C THR A 15 3.96 -13.64 -13.97
N GLY A 16 3.34 -13.83 -12.80
CA GLY A 16 4.04 -13.87 -11.51
C GLY A 16 4.53 -12.48 -11.05
N THR A 17 5.47 -12.47 -10.12
CA THR A 17 6.00 -11.23 -9.53
C THR A 17 6.98 -10.55 -10.50
N THR A 18 6.63 -9.34 -10.94
CA THR A 18 7.45 -8.52 -11.84
C THR A 18 7.73 -7.18 -11.20
N ILE A 19 9.01 -6.79 -11.15
CA ILE A 19 9.44 -5.49 -10.66
C ILE A 19 9.69 -4.59 -11.87
N LEU A 20 9.01 -3.44 -11.90
CA LEU A 20 9.19 -2.42 -12.93
C LEU A 20 10.02 -1.29 -12.34
N GLU A 21 11.32 -1.28 -12.65
CA GLU A 21 12.20 -0.18 -12.27
C GLU A 21 11.90 1.04 -13.14
N ALA A 22 11.65 2.17 -12.48
CA ALA A 22 11.29 3.41 -13.13
C ALA A 22 11.79 4.61 -12.31
N SER A 23 12.43 5.56 -12.97
CA SER A 23 12.88 6.80 -12.35
C SER A 23 11.73 7.81 -12.24
N ALA A 24 11.93 8.87 -11.47
CA ALA A 24 10.97 9.97 -11.41
C ALA A 24 10.70 10.51 -12.83
N GLY A 25 9.42 10.67 -13.19
CA GLY A 25 9.01 11.19 -14.49
C GLY A 25 9.03 10.20 -15.67
N THR A 26 9.38 8.92 -15.46
CA THR A 26 9.43 7.92 -16.57
C THR A 26 8.11 7.21 -16.85
N GLY A 27 6.97 7.77 -16.40
CA GLY A 27 5.66 7.24 -16.73
C GLY A 27 5.26 5.96 -15.99
N LYS A 28 5.67 5.76 -14.72
CA LYS A 28 5.22 4.64 -13.86
C LYS A 28 3.71 4.47 -13.88
N THR A 29 3.01 5.52 -13.49
CA THR A 29 1.56 5.53 -13.40
C THR A 29 0.90 5.41 -14.78
N PHE A 30 1.55 5.88 -15.84
CA PHE A 30 1.12 5.63 -17.23
C PHE A 30 1.21 4.14 -17.58
N THR A 31 2.29 3.49 -17.19
CA THR A 31 2.52 2.05 -17.38
C THR A 31 1.49 1.22 -16.61
N ILE A 32 1.21 1.55 -15.35
CA ILE A 32 0.17 0.89 -14.55
C ILE A 32 -1.21 1.04 -15.20
N ALA A 33 -1.59 2.25 -15.63
CA ALA A 33 -2.87 2.48 -16.31
C ALA A 33 -2.97 1.71 -17.64
N ALA A 34 -1.87 1.65 -18.39
CA ALA A 34 -1.80 0.88 -19.62
C ALA A 34 -1.92 -0.63 -19.35
N LEU A 35 -1.23 -1.16 -18.34
CA LEU A 35 -1.33 -2.57 -17.96
C LEU A 35 -2.73 -2.93 -17.49
N ALA A 36 -3.34 -2.13 -16.61
CA ALA A 36 -4.72 -2.36 -16.16
C ALA A 36 -5.69 -2.42 -17.36
N THR A 37 -5.51 -1.50 -18.32
CA THR A 37 -6.29 -1.48 -19.57
C THR A 37 -6.08 -2.76 -20.38
N ARG A 38 -4.84 -3.24 -20.50
CA ARG A 38 -4.50 -4.46 -21.23
C ARG A 38 -5.09 -5.73 -20.59
N TYR A 39 -4.93 -5.92 -19.28
CA TYR A 39 -5.48 -7.07 -18.57
C TYR A 39 -7.00 -7.19 -18.77
N VAL A 40 -7.71 -6.05 -18.75
CA VAL A 40 -9.15 -5.99 -19.02
C VAL A 40 -9.47 -6.23 -20.50
N ALA A 41 -8.86 -5.49 -21.41
CA ALA A 41 -9.17 -5.57 -22.83
C ALA A 41 -8.88 -6.97 -23.39
N GLU A 42 -7.69 -7.51 -23.11
CA GLU A 42 -7.25 -8.83 -23.59
C GLU A 42 -7.97 -10.00 -22.87
N GLY A 43 -8.76 -9.71 -21.83
CA GLY A 43 -9.65 -10.69 -21.18
C GLY A 43 -8.96 -11.60 -20.16
N TYR A 44 -7.86 -11.16 -19.59
CA TYR A 44 -7.15 -11.89 -18.52
C TYR A 44 -7.77 -11.65 -17.14
N ALA A 45 -8.44 -10.52 -16.94
CA ALA A 45 -9.10 -10.16 -15.69
C ALA A 45 -10.25 -9.19 -15.94
N GLU A 46 -11.29 -9.26 -15.12
CA GLU A 46 -12.24 -8.16 -14.95
C GLU A 46 -11.61 -7.04 -14.12
N LEU A 47 -12.11 -5.80 -14.26
CA LEU A 47 -11.60 -4.68 -13.46
C LEU A 47 -11.80 -4.89 -11.95
N SER A 48 -12.84 -5.63 -11.56
CA SER A 48 -13.14 -6.04 -10.19
C SER A 48 -12.08 -7.01 -9.61
N GLU A 49 -11.38 -7.73 -10.49
CA GLU A 49 -10.31 -8.68 -10.15
C GLU A 49 -8.92 -8.03 -10.17
N LEU A 50 -8.83 -6.75 -10.56
CA LEU A 50 -7.61 -5.95 -10.46
C LEU A 50 -7.55 -5.25 -9.10
N MET A 51 -6.37 -5.29 -8.48
CA MET A 51 -6.04 -4.54 -7.28
C MET A 51 -4.91 -3.56 -7.58
N LEU A 52 -5.17 -2.27 -7.44
CA LEU A 52 -4.19 -1.21 -7.62
C LEU A 52 -3.98 -0.49 -6.28
N VAL A 53 -2.75 -0.54 -5.76
CA VAL A 53 -2.38 0.03 -4.45
C VAL A 53 -1.35 1.14 -4.63
N THR A 54 -1.49 2.22 -3.86
CA THR A 54 -0.51 3.32 -3.77
C THR A 54 -0.44 3.84 -2.33
N PHE A 55 0.49 4.76 -2.04
CA PHE A 55 0.75 5.22 -0.67
C PHE A 55 -0.24 6.29 -0.19
N GLY A 56 -0.50 7.30 -1.02
CA GLY A 56 -1.24 8.50 -0.60
C GLY A 56 -2.66 8.61 -1.18
N ARG A 57 -3.53 9.36 -0.50
CA ARG A 57 -4.89 9.65 -1.00
C ARG A 57 -4.85 10.44 -2.31
N ALA A 58 -3.94 11.41 -2.43
CA ALA A 58 -3.75 12.18 -3.66
C ALA A 58 -3.27 11.29 -4.83
N ALA A 59 -2.25 10.46 -4.59
CA ALA A 59 -1.76 9.49 -5.57
C ALA A 59 -2.85 8.49 -5.97
N THR A 60 -3.72 8.08 -5.04
CA THR A 60 -4.85 7.19 -5.33
C THR A 60 -5.85 7.86 -6.28
N GLN A 61 -6.20 9.12 -6.04
CA GLN A 61 -7.11 9.85 -6.92
C GLN A 61 -6.50 10.04 -8.31
N GLU A 62 -5.23 10.43 -8.38
CA GLU A 62 -4.51 10.58 -9.64
C GLU A 62 -4.43 9.26 -10.42
N LEU A 63 -4.06 8.16 -9.76
CA LEU A 63 -4.03 6.83 -10.37
C LEU A 63 -5.42 6.42 -10.87
N ARG A 64 -6.47 6.68 -10.09
CA ARG A 64 -7.86 6.41 -10.47
C ARG A 64 -8.27 7.19 -11.72
N GLU A 65 -7.97 8.48 -11.77
CA GLU A 65 -8.22 9.33 -12.94
C GLU A 65 -7.47 8.84 -14.18
N ARG A 66 -6.19 8.49 -14.04
CA ARG A 66 -5.36 7.99 -15.14
C ARG A 66 -5.85 6.64 -15.67
N VAL A 67 -6.18 5.69 -14.80
CA VAL A 67 -6.72 4.38 -15.21
C VAL A 67 -8.07 4.57 -15.91
N ARG A 68 -8.97 5.38 -15.35
CA ARG A 68 -10.27 5.68 -15.99
C ARG A 68 -10.08 6.33 -17.35
N GLY A 69 -9.23 7.36 -17.44
CA GLY A 69 -8.92 8.06 -18.67
C GLY A 69 -8.35 7.13 -19.75
N ARG A 70 -7.46 6.21 -19.36
CA ARG A 70 -6.90 5.23 -20.29
C ARG A 70 -7.93 4.23 -20.80
N LEU A 71 -8.79 3.70 -19.92
CA LEU A 71 -9.90 2.82 -20.31
C LEU A 71 -10.86 3.52 -21.27
N VAL A 72 -11.25 4.77 -20.99
CA VAL A 72 -12.12 5.57 -21.87
C VAL A 72 -11.49 5.80 -23.23
N SER A 73 -10.23 6.26 -23.25
CA SER A 73 -9.50 6.52 -24.49
C SER A 73 -9.36 5.25 -25.35
N ALA A 74 -9.07 4.11 -24.73
CA ALA A 74 -8.98 2.83 -25.43
C ALA A 74 -10.35 2.36 -25.94
N GLU A 75 -11.41 2.41 -25.13
CA GLU A 75 -12.77 2.02 -25.56
C GLU A 75 -13.25 2.84 -26.77
N GLN A 76 -13.07 4.16 -26.71
CA GLN A 76 -13.45 5.07 -27.78
C GLN A 76 -12.58 4.88 -29.03
N GLY A 77 -11.27 4.72 -28.86
CA GLY A 77 -10.34 4.51 -29.96
C GLY A 77 -10.65 3.23 -30.74
N LEU A 78 -11.06 2.16 -30.05
CA LEU A 78 -11.45 0.90 -30.69
C LEU A 78 -12.82 0.95 -31.37
N ALA A 79 -13.55 2.07 -31.32
CA ALA A 79 -14.79 2.25 -32.07
C ALA A 79 -14.57 2.28 -33.60
N ASP A 80 -13.39 2.71 -34.03
CA ASP A 80 -12.92 2.65 -35.42
C ASP A 80 -11.58 1.88 -35.48
N PRO A 81 -11.62 0.54 -35.64
CA PRO A 81 -10.43 -0.30 -35.67
C PRO A 81 -9.44 0.08 -36.77
N ALA A 82 -9.91 0.61 -37.91
CA ALA A 82 -9.02 1.01 -39.00
C ALA A 82 -8.16 2.21 -38.61
N THR A 83 -8.78 3.22 -38.01
CA THR A 83 -8.08 4.39 -37.47
C THR A 83 -7.15 4.00 -36.31
N ALA A 84 -7.61 3.14 -35.41
CA ALA A 84 -6.81 2.66 -34.27
C ALA A 84 -5.53 1.91 -34.71
N ARG A 85 -5.61 1.09 -35.76
CA ARG A 85 -4.42 0.40 -36.33
C ARG A 85 -3.44 1.37 -36.98
N ALA A 86 -3.91 2.50 -37.50
CA ALA A 86 -3.09 3.52 -38.13
C ALA A 86 -2.53 4.56 -37.14
N ALA A 87 -2.90 4.52 -35.86
CA ALA A 87 -2.45 5.47 -34.85
C ALA A 87 -0.92 5.47 -34.69
N THR A 88 -0.29 6.65 -34.75
CA THR A 88 1.16 6.81 -34.70
C THR A 88 1.68 7.23 -33.33
N ASP A 89 0.81 7.75 -32.46
CA ASP A 89 1.12 8.34 -31.16
C ASP A 89 0.62 7.52 -29.96
N ASP A 90 -0.10 6.41 -30.20
CA ASP A 90 -0.59 5.52 -29.15
C ASP A 90 -0.32 4.05 -29.48
N ASP A 91 0.81 3.56 -28.98
CA ASP A 91 1.24 2.18 -29.17
C ASP A 91 0.28 1.16 -28.55
N LEU A 92 -0.32 1.48 -27.40
CA LEU A 92 -1.27 0.58 -26.75
C LEU A 92 -2.58 0.50 -27.54
N LEU A 93 -3.10 1.62 -28.07
CA LEU A 93 -4.29 1.56 -28.91
C LEU A 93 -4.05 0.71 -30.16
N ARG A 94 -2.89 0.89 -30.79
CA ARG A 94 -2.48 0.09 -31.95
C ARG A 94 -2.38 -1.40 -31.61
N LEU A 95 -1.78 -1.74 -30.47
CA LEU A 95 -1.71 -3.11 -29.94
C LEU A 95 -3.10 -3.71 -29.75
N LEU A 96 -4.01 -2.97 -29.10
CA LEU A 96 -5.37 -3.43 -28.84
C LEU A 96 -6.19 -3.58 -30.13
N ALA A 97 -5.89 -2.80 -31.17
CA ALA A 97 -6.51 -2.91 -32.49
C ALA A 97 -5.84 -3.95 -33.42
N ASN A 98 -4.68 -4.48 -33.03
CA ASN A 98 -3.93 -5.48 -33.80
C ASN A 98 -4.49 -6.90 -33.61
N ALA A 99 -5.75 -7.07 -33.98
CA ALA A 99 -6.47 -8.33 -34.07
C ALA A 99 -7.54 -8.22 -35.16
N ASP A 100 -8.29 -9.29 -35.43
CA ASP A 100 -9.47 -9.19 -36.29
C ASP A 100 -10.56 -8.28 -35.66
N ASP A 101 -11.47 -7.77 -36.48
CA ASP A 101 -12.50 -6.81 -36.03
C ASP A 101 -13.44 -7.41 -34.97
N ALA A 102 -13.62 -8.74 -34.92
CA ALA A 102 -14.47 -9.40 -33.95
C ALA A 102 -13.82 -9.40 -32.55
N GLU A 103 -12.52 -9.72 -32.47
CA GLU A 103 -11.75 -9.64 -31.24
C GLU A 103 -11.60 -8.19 -30.77
N VAL A 104 -11.40 -7.24 -31.68
CA VAL A 104 -11.39 -5.80 -31.33
C VAL A 104 -12.73 -5.35 -30.72
N ALA A 105 -13.85 -5.80 -31.30
CA ALA A 105 -15.17 -5.52 -30.74
C ALA A 105 -15.36 -6.15 -29.34
N LEU A 106 -14.79 -7.34 -29.10
CA LEU A 106 -14.81 -7.98 -27.79
C LEU A 106 -13.97 -7.24 -26.75
N ARG A 107 -12.74 -6.82 -27.11
CA ARG A 107 -11.87 -5.97 -26.29
C ARG A 107 -12.58 -4.68 -25.88
N ARG A 108 -13.19 -4.00 -26.86
CA ARG A 108 -13.99 -2.79 -26.62
C ARG A 108 -15.16 -3.05 -25.68
N LYS A 109 -15.88 -4.15 -25.86
CA LYS A 109 -16.98 -4.54 -24.96
C LYS A 109 -16.52 -4.74 -23.52
N ARG A 110 -15.40 -5.45 -23.30
CA ARG A 110 -14.81 -5.65 -21.96
C ARG A 110 -14.44 -4.31 -21.31
N LEU A 111 -13.83 -3.39 -22.07
CA LEU A 111 -13.52 -2.04 -21.60
C LEU A 111 -14.80 -1.25 -21.24
N GLY A 112 -15.85 -1.35 -22.05
CA GLY A 112 -17.15 -0.74 -21.76
C GLY A 112 -17.79 -1.26 -20.47
N THR A 113 -17.76 -2.58 -20.24
CA THR A 113 -18.20 -3.19 -18.97
C THR A 113 -17.36 -2.68 -17.80
N ALA A 114 -16.03 -2.68 -17.92
CA ALA A 114 -15.14 -2.16 -16.89
C ALA A 114 -15.39 -0.68 -16.56
N LEU A 115 -15.74 0.15 -17.55
CA LEU A 115 -16.10 1.56 -17.34
C LEU A 115 -17.45 1.71 -16.63
N ALA A 116 -18.42 0.85 -16.90
CA ALA A 116 -19.71 0.85 -16.22
C ALA A 116 -19.56 0.47 -14.74
N ASP A 117 -18.69 -0.50 -14.43
CA ASP A 117 -18.43 -0.98 -13.08
C ASP A 117 -17.22 -0.33 -12.41
N PHE A 118 -16.70 0.76 -12.98
CA PHE A 118 -15.44 1.39 -12.56
C PHE A 118 -15.45 1.81 -11.07
N ASP A 119 -16.61 2.19 -10.56
CA ASP A 119 -16.74 2.60 -9.17
C ASP A 119 -16.55 1.47 -8.16
N ALA A 120 -16.68 0.22 -8.58
CA ALA A 120 -16.38 -0.97 -7.79
C ALA A 120 -14.89 -1.40 -7.85
N ALA A 121 -14.07 -0.78 -8.71
CA ALA A 121 -12.66 -1.12 -8.87
C ALA A 121 -11.86 -0.87 -7.58
N THR A 122 -10.98 -1.82 -7.22
CA THR A 122 -10.13 -1.69 -6.03
C THR A 122 -8.88 -0.88 -6.38
N ILE A 123 -9.02 0.46 -6.36
CA ILE A 123 -7.91 1.42 -6.48
C ILE A 123 -7.85 2.18 -5.16
N ALA A 124 -6.87 1.84 -4.31
CA ALA A 124 -6.90 2.20 -2.90
C ALA A 124 -5.50 2.54 -2.36
N THR A 125 -5.47 3.23 -1.22
CA THR A 125 -4.25 3.27 -0.41
C THR A 125 -4.00 1.90 0.22
N THR A 126 -2.75 1.60 0.61
CA THR A 126 -2.43 0.35 1.31
C THR A 126 -3.31 0.13 2.55
N HIS A 127 -3.62 1.19 3.29
CA HIS A 127 -4.48 1.16 4.45
C HIS A 127 -5.95 0.80 4.12
N ALA A 128 -6.53 1.46 3.13
CA ALA A 128 -7.90 1.17 2.72
C ALA A 128 -8.03 -0.25 2.16
N PHE A 129 -7.01 -0.73 1.46
CA PHE A 129 -6.90 -2.13 1.05
C PHE A 129 -6.92 -3.07 2.27
N CYS A 130 -6.06 -2.83 3.26
CA CYS A 130 -5.99 -3.71 4.43
C CYS A 130 -7.32 -3.79 5.18
N GLN A 131 -8.01 -2.66 5.30
CA GLN A 131 -9.35 -2.59 5.87
C GLN A 131 -10.35 -3.44 5.08
N GLN A 132 -10.38 -3.30 3.74
CA GLN A 132 -11.26 -4.08 2.88
C GLN A 132 -11.00 -5.59 2.97
N MET A 133 -9.74 -6.00 3.07
CA MET A 133 -9.39 -7.41 3.22
C MET A 133 -9.81 -7.98 4.55
N LEU A 134 -9.59 -7.25 5.65
CA LEU A 134 -10.03 -7.68 6.97
C LEU A 134 -11.56 -7.88 7.03
N ILE A 135 -12.32 -6.99 6.36
CA ILE A 135 -13.78 -7.12 6.22
C ILE A 135 -14.13 -8.35 5.37
N GLY A 136 -13.54 -8.49 4.17
CA GLY A 136 -13.81 -9.60 3.26
C GLY A 136 -13.43 -10.97 3.82
N LEU A 137 -12.43 -11.01 4.70
CA LEU A 137 -12.00 -12.22 5.37
C LEU A 137 -12.93 -12.62 6.54
N GLY A 138 -13.88 -11.77 6.95
CA GLY A 138 -14.71 -12.04 8.14
C GLY A 138 -13.90 -12.13 9.44
N ILE A 139 -12.64 -11.66 9.40
CA ILE A 139 -11.73 -11.57 10.55
C ILE A 139 -12.12 -10.39 11.46
N THR A 140 -13.15 -9.67 11.06
CA THR A 140 -14.00 -8.87 11.95
C THR A 140 -14.39 -9.63 13.22
N GLY A 141 -14.61 -10.96 13.19
CA GLY A 141 -15.05 -11.74 14.36
C GLY A 141 -14.22 -11.62 15.65
N ASP A 142 -12.93 -11.27 15.58
CA ASP A 142 -12.09 -10.98 16.75
C ASP A 142 -12.17 -9.49 17.15
N PHE A 143 -13.39 -8.96 17.14
CA PHE A 143 -13.72 -7.60 17.54
C PHE A 143 -13.50 -7.49 19.05
N GLN A 144 -12.68 -6.53 19.49
CA GLN A 144 -13.07 -5.73 20.64
C GLN A 144 -14.18 -4.82 20.11
N PRO A 145 -15.46 -5.08 20.39
CA PRO A 145 -16.57 -4.35 19.78
C PRO A 145 -16.52 -2.85 20.09
N ASP A 146 -15.79 -2.50 21.16
CA ASP A 146 -15.64 -1.14 21.68
C ASP A 146 -14.32 -0.47 21.25
N ALA A 147 -13.65 -0.99 20.22
CA ALA A 147 -12.43 -0.36 19.71
C ALA A 147 -12.74 0.95 18.97
N VAL A 148 -12.11 2.04 19.41
CA VAL A 148 -12.26 3.36 18.77
C VAL A 148 -11.15 3.52 17.74
N PHE A 149 -11.54 3.74 16.48
CA PHE A 149 -10.61 4.03 15.41
C PHE A 149 -10.21 5.50 15.43
N VAL A 150 -8.91 5.76 15.40
CA VAL A 150 -8.32 7.10 15.37
C VAL A 150 -7.39 7.22 14.17
N GLU A 151 -7.31 8.41 13.56
CA GLU A 151 -6.43 8.63 12.41
C GLU A 151 -4.96 8.59 12.79
N ASP A 152 -4.64 9.10 13.99
CA ASP A 152 -3.34 9.07 14.60
C ASP A 152 -3.46 8.92 16.13
N VAL A 153 -2.34 8.71 16.79
CA VAL A 153 -2.24 8.56 18.25
C VAL A 153 -1.38 9.67 18.87
N ASP A 154 -1.31 10.85 18.24
CA ASP A 154 -0.39 11.93 18.65
C ASP A 154 -0.65 12.42 20.08
N ASP A 155 -1.91 12.41 20.52
CA ASP A 155 -2.29 12.72 21.90
C ASP A 155 -1.71 11.69 22.88
N VAL A 156 -1.80 10.40 22.54
CA VAL A 156 -1.23 9.31 23.36
C VAL A 156 0.28 9.42 23.37
N ILE A 157 0.91 9.69 22.22
CA ILE A 157 2.36 9.89 22.13
C ILE A 157 2.80 11.02 23.04
N THR A 158 2.10 12.17 23.00
CA THR A 158 2.42 13.34 23.80
C THR A 158 2.35 13.03 25.29
N GLU A 159 1.25 12.43 25.76
CA GLU A 159 1.13 12.03 27.16
C GLU A 159 2.23 11.05 27.61
N VAL A 160 2.58 10.08 26.76
CA VAL A 160 3.64 9.10 27.06
C VAL A 160 5.00 9.78 27.16
N VAL A 161 5.30 10.68 26.24
CA VAL A 161 6.55 11.45 26.26
C VAL A 161 6.62 12.30 27.52
N ASP A 162 5.55 13.01 27.88
CA ASP A 162 5.49 13.82 29.08
C ASP A 162 5.79 12.98 30.33
N ASP A 163 5.11 11.85 30.49
CA ASP A 163 5.27 10.98 31.65
C ASP A 163 6.68 10.35 31.72
N LEU A 164 7.20 9.83 30.60
CA LEU A 164 8.51 9.19 30.57
C LEU A 164 9.64 10.21 30.75
N TYR A 165 9.53 11.38 30.12
CA TYR A 165 10.53 12.44 30.20
C TYR A 165 10.59 13.02 31.61
N LEU A 166 9.44 13.37 32.20
CA LEU A 166 9.36 13.90 33.57
C LEU A 166 9.77 12.85 34.61
N ARG A 167 9.38 11.58 34.45
CA ARG A 167 9.79 10.52 35.39
C ARG A 167 11.30 10.34 35.43
N LYS A 168 11.98 10.54 34.30
CA LYS A 168 13.43 10.34 34.18
C LYS A 168 14.24 11.58 34.56
N TRP A 169 13.80 12.77 34.14
CA TRP A 169 14.58 14.01 34.26
C TRP A 169 13.88 15.14 35.02
N GLY A 170 12.64 14.95 35.46
CA GLY A 170 11.89 15.94 36.24
C GLY A 170 12.14 15.89 37.75
N ARG A 171 13.03 15.02 38.23
CA ARG A 171 13.37 14.91 39.66
C ARG A 171 14.48 15.90 40.03
N PRO A 172 14.47 16.48 41.25
CA PRO A 172 15.49 17.46 41.68
C PRO A 172 16.93 16.93 41.63
N ASP A 173 17.08 15.62 41.75
CA ASP A 173 18.32 14.84 41.84
C ASP A 173 18.65 14.06 40.54
N ALA A 174 17.88 14.26 39.47
CA ALA A 174 18.15 13.61 38.19
C ALA A 174 19.34 14.24 37.47
N ASP A 175 20.06 13.40 36.71
CA ASP A 175 21.07 13.88 35.76
C ASP A 175 20.46 14.81 34.71
N SER A 176 21.30 15.65 34.09
CA SER A 176 20.85 16.49 32.99
C SER A 176 20.31 15.64 31.83
N PRO A 177 19.24 16.08 31.16
CA PRO A 177 18.65 15.33 30.07
C PRO A 177 19.63 15.16 28.90
N LEU A 178 19.79 13.91 28.46
CA LEU A 178 20.66 13.54 27.32
C LEU A 178 20.04 13.90 25.95
N MET A 179 18.78 14.35 25.95
CA MET A 179 18.09 14.92 24.80
C MET A 179 17.06 15.92 25.30
N THR A 180 16.82 16.96 24.52
CA THR A 180 15.79 17.96 24.83
C THR A 180 14.37 17.38 24.68
N TYR A 181 13.39 18.00 25.32
CA TYR A 181 11.99 17.60 25.19
C TYR A 181 11.48 17.62 23.72
N PRO A 182 11.77 18.64 22.90
CA PRO A 182 11.42 18.61 21.48
C PRO A 182 12.05 17.45 20.70
N GLU A 183 13.31 17.09 21.00
CA GLU A 183 13.96 15.93 20.42
C GLU A 183 13.29 14.63 20.85
N ALA A 184 12.93 14.49 22.14
CA ALA A 184 12.21 13.34 22.67
C ALA A 184 10.84 13.16 21.99
N ARG A 185 10.10 14.26 21.77
CA ARG A 185 8.81 14.23 21.08
C ARG A 185 8.94 13.86 19.61
N SER A 186 9.96 14.40 18.93
CA SER A 186 10.26 14.06 17.53
C SER A 186 10.63 12.59 17.37
N LEU A 187 11.50 12.08 18.25
CA LEU A 187 11.88 10.68 18.30
C LEU A 187 10.66 9.79 18.54
N ALA A 188 9.81 10.14 19.52
CA ALA A 188 8.61 9.40 19.86
C ALA A 188 7.63 9.28 18.68
N ARG A 189 7.37 10.37 17.96
CA ARG A 189 6.55 10.34 16.74
C ARG A 189 7.13 9.43 15.66
N THR A 190 8.44 9.50 15.47
CA THR A 190 9.12 8.68 14.46
C THR A 190 9.00 7.19 14.77
N VAL A 191 9.26 6.79 16.02
CA VAL A 191 9.29 5.37 16.41
C VAL A 191 7.91 4.75 16.57
N VAL A 192 6.88 5.57 16.80
CA VAL A 192 5.49 5.12 16.84
C VAL A 192 4.88 5.08 15.44
N GLY A 193 5.21 6.07 14.58
CA GLY A 193 4.73 6.12 13.19
C GLY A 193 5.36 5.08 12.26
N ASP A 194 6.53 4.54 12.60
CA ASP A 194 7.06 3.32 12.01
C ASP A 194 7.39 2.32 13.11
N ARG A 195 6.34 1.70 13.66
CA ARG A 195 6.46 0.70 14.73
C ARG A 195 7.18 -0.57 14.28
N HIS A 196 7.41 -0.77 12.99
CA HIS A 196 8.09 -1.95 12.45
C HIS A 196 9.57 -1.70 12.18
N ALA A 197 10.00 -0.43 12.18
CA ALA A 197 11.40 -0.06 12.15
C ALA A 197 12.20 -0.76 13.25
N VAL A 198 13.37 -1.26 12.84
CA VAL A 198 14.42 -1.69 13.75
C VAL A 198 15.02 -0.43 14.38
N ILE A 199 15.03 -0.36 15.72
CA ILE A 199 15.65 0.73 16.45
C ILE A 199 17.14 0.43 16.60
N GLU A 200 17.98 1.30 16.05
CA GLU A 200 19.44 1.20 16.07
C GLU A 200 20.04 2.40 16.84
N PRO A 201 21.28 2.29 17.38
CA PRO A 201 22.21 1.16 17.30
C PRO A 201 21.94 0.05 18.32
N GLN A 202 22.04 -1.20 17.88
CA GLN A 202 22.15 -2.37 18.75
C GLN A 202 23.56 -2.47 19.35
N GLY A 203 23.68 -2.50 20.67
CA GLY A 203 24.97 -2.67 21.36
C GLY A 203 25.82 -1.39 21.52
N ALA A 204 25.20 -0.20 21.46
CA ALA A 204 25.90 1.02 21.86
C ALA A 204 26.29 0.99 23.34
N ASP A 205 27.36 1.71 23.66
CA ASP A 205 27.80 1.91 25.04
C ASP A 205 26.64 2.42 25.90
N ALA A 206 26.42 1.80 27.06
CA ALA A 206 25.23 1.96 27.89
C ALA A 206 25.01 3.43 28.31
N ASP A 207 26.11 4.16 28.50
CA ASP A 207 26.13 5.56 28.93
C ASP A 207 26.12 6.57 27.77
N SER A 208 26.11 6.08 26.52
CA SER A 208 26.04 6.95 25.35
C SER A 208 24.66 7.59 25.15
N VAL A 209 24.64 8.77 24.52
CA VAL A 209 23.41 9.44 24.07
C VAL A 209 22.60 8.52 23.13
N ALA A 210 23.28 7.75 22.28
CA ALA A 210 22.64 6.81 21.37
C ALA A 210 21.88 5.71 22.13
N ALA A 211 22.52 5.05 23.09
CA ALA A 211 21.86 4.02 23.90
C ALA A 211 20.71 4.60 24.74
N ALA A 212 20.84 5.85 25.23
CA ALA A 212 19.75 6.54 25.92
C ALA A 212 18.55 6.82 25.01
N ARG A 213 18.77 7.19 23.74
CA ARG A 213 17.74 7.38 22.71
C ARG A 213 17.04 6.06 22.36
N VAL A 214 17.80 4.97 22.18
CA VAL A 214 17.23 3.63 21.93
C VAL A 214 16.33 3.19 23.09
N ARG A 215 16.82 3.23 24.33
CA ARG A 215 16.02 2.88 25.51
C ARG A 215 14.75 3.72 25.66
N PHE A 216 14.85 5.03 25.35
CA PHE A 216 13.69 5.92 25.39
C PHE A 216 12.68 5.56 24.30
N ALA A 217 13.14 5.32 23.07
CA ALA A 217 12.31 4.91 21.95
C ALA A 217 11.57 3.58 22.22
N GLU A 218 12.27 2.58 22.74
CA GLU A 218 11.67 1.29 23.14
C GLU A 218 10.62 1.47 24.24
N ALA A 219 10.93 2.28 25.26
CA ALA A 219 9.98 2.58 26.35
C ALA A 219 8.73 3.31 25.84
N VAL A 220 8.90 4.28 24.93
CA VAL A 220 7.78 4.99 24.29
C VAL A 220 6.90 4.01 23.51
N ARG A 221 7.48 3.18 22.63
CA ARG A 221 6.72 2.19 21.84
C ARG A 221 5.90 1.27 22.75
N ALA A 222 6.55 0.68 23.76
CA ALA A 222 5.89 -0.25 24.68
C ALA A 222 4.75 0.42 25.47
N GLU A 223 4.95 1.67 25.89
CA GLU A 223 3.98 2.41 26.70
C GLU A 223 2.81 2.95 25.86
N VAL A 224 3.06 3.44 24.64
CA VAL A 224 2.00 3.82 23.69
C VAL A 224 1.14 2.60 23.35
N ASP A 225 1.75 1.46 23.03
CA ASP A 225 1.03 0.21 22.78
C ASP A 225 0.18 -0.22 23.97
N ARG A 226 0.70 -0.06 25.20
CA ARG A 226 -0.04 -0.35 26.43
C ARG A 226 -1.25 0.57 26.58
N ARG A 227 -1.08 1.89 26.39
CA ARG A 227 -2.18 2.87 26.52
C ARG A 227 -3.22 2.73 25.41
N LYS A 228 -2.80 2.49 24.17
CA LYS A 228 -3.71 2.16 23.05
C LYS A 228 -4.59 0.97 23.42
N ARG A 229 -4.00 -0.13 23.90
CA ARG A 229 -4.77 -1.32 24.33
C ARG A 229 -5.74 -1.02 25.48
N GLN A 230 -5.32 -0.24 26.49
CA GLN A 230 -6.17 0.12 27.62
C GLN A 230 -7.35 1.01 27.22
N ARG A 231 -7.12 1.96 26.32
CA ARG A 231 -8.11 2.88 25.78
C ARG A 231 -8.91 2.27 24.61
N ARG A 232 -8.57 1.04 24.20
CA ARG A 232 -9.13 0.36 23.02
C ARG A 232 -8.99 1.19 21.74
N LEU A 233 -7.92 1.97 21.62
CA LEU A 233 -7.64 2.76 20.42
C LEU A 233 -7.02 1.86 19.34
N ARG A 234 -7.41 2.12 18.10
CA ARG A 234 -6.87 1.48 16.90
C ARG A 234 -6.52 2.55 15.88
N ASP A 235 -5.37 2.40 15.25
CA ASP A 235 -4.94 3.26 14.14
C ASP A 235 -4.79 2.44 12.84
N TYR A 236 -4.39 3.14 11.78
CA TYR A 236 -4.17 2.57 10.47
C TYR A 236 -3.07 1.50 10.45
N ASP A 237 -2.00 1.71 11.22
CA ASP A 237 -0.94 0.71 11.35
C ASP A 237 -1.52 -0.59 11.88
N ASP A 238 -2.34 -0.58 12.94
CA ASP A 238 -2.95 -1.80 13.48
C ASP A 238 -3.68 -2.66 12.44
N LEU A 239 -4.21 -2.07 11.37
CA LEU A 239 -4.82 -2.82 10.26
C LEU A 239 -3.80 -3.64 9.46
N LEU A 240 -2.61 -3.07 9.19
CA LEU A 240 -1.52 -3.73 8.47
C LEU A 240 -1.06 -4.98 9.22
N THR A 241 -0.65 -4.82 10.48
CA THR A 241 -0.21 -5.95 11.32
C THR A 241 -1.29 -7.01 11.44
N ARG A 242 -2.55 -6.62 11.65
CA ARG A 242 -3.63 -7.58 11.79
C ARG A 242 -3.87 -8.38 10.52
N LEU A 243 -3.82 -7.73 9.36
CA LEU A 243 -3.95 -8.45 8.09
C LEU A 243 -2.78 -9.40 7.89
N ARG A 244 -1.54 -8.95 8.10
CA ARG A 244 -0.36 -9.83 8.05
C ARG A 244 -0.55 -11.04 8.97
N ASP A 245 -0.84 -10.81 10.25
CA ASP A 245 -0.99 -11.88 11.25
C ASP A 245 -2.07 -12.88 10.86
N ALA A 246 -3.17 -12.40 10.27
CA ALA A 246 -4.22 -13.24 9.71
C ALA A 246 -3.78 -14.09 8.51
N LEU A 247 -2.96 -13.53 7.62
CA LEU A 247 -2.47 -14.20 6.41
C LEU A 247 -1.36 -15.22 6.73
N VAL A 248 -0.54 -14.96 7.75
CA VAL A 248 0.55 -15.85 8.18
C VAL A 248 0.15 -16.81 9.31
N ASP A 249 -1.10 -16.77 9.76
CA ASP A 249 -1.62 -17.66 10.81
C ASP A 249 -1.47 -19.15 10.40
N PRO A 250 -0.82 -20.00 11.21
CA PRO A 250 -0.55 -21.39 10.83
C PRO A 250 -1.80 -22.25 10.61
N LEU A 251 -2.96 -21.86 11.15
CA LEU A 251 -4.20 -22.63 11.08
C LEU A 251 -5.17 -22.09 10.04
N ARG A 252 -5.22 -20.77 9.85
CA ARG A 252 -6.22 -20.07 9.03
C ARG A 252 -5.63 -19.29 7.85
N GLY A 253 -4.32 -19.07 7.84
CA GLY A 253 -3.63 -18.24 6.84
C GLY A 253 -3.82 -18.73 5.42
N GLU A 254 -3.71 -20.04 5.18
CA GLU A 254 -3.91 -20.62 3.84
C GLU A 254 -5.31 -20.33 3.28
N ALA A 255 -6.35 -20.50 4.10
CA ALA A 255 -7.72 -20.20 3.72
C ALA A 255 -7.96 -18.69 3.50
N ALA A 256 -7.28 -17.84 4.28
CA ALA A 256 -7.33 -16.40 4.09
C ALA A 256 -6.68 -15.98 2.76
N CYS A 257 -5.46 -16.45 2.50
CA CYS A 257 -4.73 -16.22 1.25
C CYS A 257 -5.50 -16.73 0.03
N ALA A 258 -6.10 -17.93 0.11
CA ALA A 258 -6.92 -18.47 -0.97
C ALA A 258 -8.10 -17.57 -1.33
N ARG A 259 -8.76 -16.98 -0.32
CA ARG A 259 -9.89 -16.05 -0.53
C ARG A 259 -9.48 -14.70 -1.10
N VAL A 260 -8.29 -14.20 -0.73
CA VAL A 260 -7.73 -13.00 -1.37
C VAL A 260 -7.40 -13.29 -2.84
N ARG A 261 -6.70 -14.39 -3.12
CA ARG A 261 -6.32 -14.80 -4.48
C ARG A 261 -7.52 -15.16 -5.37
N SER A 262 -8.63 -15.64 -4.79
CA SER A 262 -9.85 -15.86 -5.57
C SER A 262 -10.56 -14.57 -5.98
N ARG A 263 -10.28 -13.46 -5.28
CA ARG A 263 -10.89 -12.15 -5.56
C ARG A 263 -10.03 -11.33 -6.52
N TYR A 264 -8.71 -11.41 -6.39
CA TYR A 264 -7.78 -10.62 -7.20
C TYR A 264 -6.85 -11.53 -7.98
N SER A 265 -6.95 -11.46 -9.31
CA SER A 265 -6.08 -12.18 -10.24
C SER A 265 -4.81 -11.40 -10.55
N VAL A 266 -4.84 -10.08 -10.41
CA VAL A 266 -3.71 -9.19 -10.68
C VAL A 266 -3.60 -8.11 -9.61
N VAL A 267 -2.38 -7.94 -9.09
CA VAL A 267 -2.03 -6.91 -8.12
C VAL A 267 -0.98 -6.00 -8.73
N MET A 268 -1.21 -4.69 -8.68
CA MET A 268 -0.28 -3.65 -9.09
C MET A 268 -0.04 -2.72 -7.92
N VAL A 269 1.23 -2.49 -7.61
CA VAL A 269 1.64 -1.60 -6.51
C VAL A 269 2.44 -0.46 -7.12
N ASP A 270 1.92 0.76 -6.99
CA ASP A 270 2.65 1.98 -7.31
C ASP A 270 3.47 2.43 -6.09
N GLU A 271 4.57 3.15 -6.34
CA GLU A 271 5.48 3.66 -5.31
C GLU A 271 6.00 2.57 -4.35
N PHE A 272 6.37 1.41 -4.90
CA PHE A 272 6.86 0.26 -4.12
C PHE A 272 8.09 0.59 -3.24
N GLN A 273 8.88 1.62 -3.59
CA GLN A 273 10.00 2.05 -2.76
C GLN A 273 9.59 2.53 -1.35
N ASP A 274 8.33 2.91 -1.16
CA ASP A 274 7.77 3.37 0.11
C ASP A 274 7.05 2.24 0.88
N THR A 275 7.19 0.99 0.41
CA THR A 275 6.58 -0.20 1.03
C THR A 275 7.43 -0.69 2.22
N ASP A 276 6.84 -0.74 3.41
CA ASP A 276 7.48 -1.27 4.61
C ASP A 276 7.51 -2.83 4.63
N PRO A 277 8.30 -3.47 5.52
CA PRO A 277 8.39 -4.93 5.59
C PRO A 277 7.06 -5.65 5.84
N VAL A 278 6.13 -5.05 6.59
CA VAL A 278 4.83 -5.65 6.88
C VAL A 278 3.92 -5.60 5.67
N GLN A 279 3.92 -4.48 4.94
CA GLN A 279 3.24 -4.38 3.66
C GLN A 279 3.78 -5.42 2.67
N TRP A 280 5.09 -5.63 2.62
CA TRP A 280 5.67 -6.67 1.77
C TRP A 280 5.24 -8.08 2.16
N GLU A 281 5.19 -8.40 3.45
CA GLU A 281 4.69 -9.70 3.93
C GLU A 281 3.21 -9.95 3.56
N ILE A 282 2.40 -8.91 3.46
CA ILE A 282 1.01 -9.00 2.99
C ILE A 282 0.95 -9.25 1.48
N LEU A 283 1.85 -8.66 0.70
CA LEU A 283 1.83 -8.68 -0.77
C LEU A 283 2.45 -9.94 -1.40
N ARG A 284 3.33 -10.64 -0.69
CA ARG A 284 4.14 -11.75 -1.23
C ARG A 284 3.46 -13.12 -1.28
#